data_AF-A0A9D6WNR0-F1
#
_entry.id   AF-A0A9D6WNR0-F1
#
_cell.length_a   1.000
_cell.length_b   1.000
_cell.length_c   1.000
_cell.angle_alpha   90.00
_cell.angle_beta   90.00
_cell.angle_gamma   90.00
#
_symmetry.space_group_name_H-M   'P 1'
#
loop_
_entity.id
_entity.type
_entity.pdbx_description
1 polymer ?
#
loop_
_entity_poly.entity_id
_entity_poly.type
_entity_poly.pdbx_seq_one_letter_code
_entity_poly.pdbx_strand_id
1 'polypeptide(L)'
;MRTRPSRVNCKSSCTRDWTGGRAFSEYGITLIHIEPNGLNFGVRAVPHELAHLVLYQKLGDLGTGALPHWMNEGLATYYETVPATMDEDYARALKPAVQNDKLLPMRTIMGNFPTASDQAILAYAQSYSMTDFIIRKYGRTKYAELLDEFKNPRHYDDIFRQVLGLDHDNLENEWRKDLGLQPRAIATRSTALPTAFPTFSLSSVPVSPTRAPTTSVAQVATPVPPTTVAQVATPAPTSAPKPASNNPLAGICGGLTGFIVLGLFGAMRAWNWLHKTDV
;
A
#
# COMPACT_ATOMS: atom_id res chain seq x y z
N MET A 1 10.33 -20.20 42.35
CA MET A 1 10.08 -18.99 41.53
C MET A 1 10.83 -19.14 40.22
N ARG A 2 10.15 -19.11 39.06
CA ARG A 2 10.80 -18.98 37.74
C ARG A 2 10.52 -17.58 37.19
N THR A 3 11.57 -16.91 36.75
CA THR A 3 11.52 -15.55 36.21
C THR A 3 10.80 -15.52 34.86
N ARG A 4 9.95 -14.50 34.63
CA ARG A 4 9.37 -14.23 33.31
C ARG A 4 10.47 -13.76 32.36
N PRO A 5 10.52 -14.21 31.11
CA PRO A 5 11.26 -13.50 30.06
C PRO A 5 10.68 -12.10 29.89
N SER A 6 11.56 -11.11 29.76
CA SER A 6 11.20 -9.71 29.53
C SER A 6 10.44 -9.52 28.22
N ARG A 7 9.34 -8.75 28.24
CA ARG A 7 8.65 -8.34 27.02
C ARG A 7 9.59 -7.46 26.18
N VAL A 8 9.94 -7.92 24.98
CA VAL A 8 10.57 -7.07 23.97
C VAL A 8 9.53 -6.04 23.53
N ASN A 9 9.79 -4.77 23.81
CA ASN A 9 8.86 -3.67 23.53
C ASN A 9 9.03 -3.21 22.07
N CYS A 10 8.50 -4.00 21.13
CA CYS A 10 8.60 -3.68 19.70
C CYS A 10 7.68 -2.51 19.34
N LYS A 11 8.24 -1.29 19.29
CA LYS A 11 7.64 -0.21 18.50
C LYS A 11 7.83 -0.55 17.01
N SER A 12 6.70 -0.69 16.31
CA SER A 12 6.54 -0.59 14.84
C SER A 12 7.09 -1.69 13.89
N SER A 13 7.46 -2.92 14.31
CA SER A 13 7.83 -3.95 13.31
C SER A 13 7.54 -5.44 13.59
N CYS A 14 6.65 -5.79 14.53
CA CYS A 14 6.10 -7.16 14.53
C CYS A 14 5.18 -7.35 13.30
N THR A 15 5.57 -8.25 12.40
CA THR A 15 4.64 -8.93 11.49
C THR A 15 3.46 -9.46 12.30
N ARG A 16 2.24 -9.35 11.77
CA ARG A 16 1.05 -9.88 12.48
C ARG A 16 1.17 -11.40 12.52
N ASP A 17 0.68 -12.06 13.56
CA ASP A 17 0.91 -13.51 13.77
C ASP A 17 0.32 -14.43 12.67
N TRP A 18 -0.38 -13.86 11.69
CA TRP A 18 -0.89 -14.54 10.48
C TRP A 18 -0.12 -14.23 9.19
N THR A 19 0.75 -13.21 9.16
CA THR A 19 1.60 -12.92 7.98
C THR A 19 2.86 -13.80 8.03
N GLY A 20 2.78 -15.00 7.46
CA GLY A 20 3.93 -15.88 7.28
C GLY A 20 4.93 -15.41 6.21
N GLY A 21 4.59 -14.35 5.46
CA GLY A 21 5.47 -13.64 4.54
C GLY A 21 5.39 -12.11 4.74
N ARG A 22 6.38 -11.40 4.20
CA ARG A 22 6.33 -9.95 3.99
C ARG A 22 7.34 -9.47 2.92
N ALA A 23 6.83 -8.74 1.94
CA ALA A 23 7.61 -7.91 1.04
C ALA A 23 8.02 -6.57 1.68
N PHE A 24 9.28 -6.19 1.46
CA PHE A 24 9.85 -4.87 1.66
C PHE A 24 10.19 -4.33 0.26
N SER A 25 9.14 -3.96 -0.48
CA SER A 25 9.21 -3.68 -1.92
C SER A 25 10.14 -2.54 -2.29
N GLU A 26 10.31 -1.56 -1.39
CA GLU A 26 11.24 -0.45 -1.51
C GLU A 26 12.72 -0.88 -1.58
N TYR A 27 13.04 -2.09 -1.07
CA TYR A 27 14.37 -2.69 -1.14
C TYR A 27 14.44 -3.88 -2.12
N GLY A 28 13.32 -4.26 -2.75
CA GLY A 28 13.24 -5.48 -3.57
C GLY A 28 13.43 -6.78 -2.77
N ILE A 29 13.19 -6.76 -1.46
CA ILE A 29 13.41 -7.89 -0.55
C ILE A 29 12.08 -8.51 -0.15
N THR A 30 12.04 -9.83 -0.04
CA THR A 30 10.92 -10.59 0.51
C THR A 30 11.44 -11.52 1.59
N LEU A 31 10.78 -11.54 2.76
CA LEU A 31 11.05 -12.49 3.83
C LEU A 31 9.84 -13.40 4.00
N ILE A 32 10.04 -14.72 3.97
CA ILE A 32 8.98 -15.71 4.20
C ILE A 32 9.46 -16.68 5.28
N HIS A 33 8.66 -16.84 6.33
CA HIS A 33 8.86 -17.82 7.37
C HIS A 33 8.06 -19.07 7.03
N ILE A 34 8.76 -20.19 6.79
CA ILE A 34 8.18 -21.48 6.42
C ILE A 34 8.55 -22.46 7.53
N GLU A 35 7.56 -23.02 8.21
CA GLU A 35 7.78 -24.11 9.16
C GLU A 35 8.29 -25.37 8.43
N PRO A 36 9.02 -26.29 9.08
CA PRO A 36 9.60 -27.46 8.41
C PRO A 36 8.61 -28.32 7.60
N ASN A 37 7.34 -28.35 8.00
CA ASN A 37 6.26 -29.09 7.31
C ASN A 37 5.31 -28.16 6.52
N GLY A 38 5.60 -26.85 6.45
CA GLY A 38 4.76 -25.80 5.88
C GLY A 38 5.00 -25.49 4.40
N LEU A 39 5.63 -26.39 3.64
CA LEU A 39 6.02 -26.13 2.23
C LEU A 39 4.84 -25.69 1.34
N ASN A 40 3.63 -26.23 1.57
CA ASN A 40 2.43 -25.82 0.84
C ASN A 40 2.08 -24.33 1.02
N PHE A 41 2.30 -23.78 2.22
CA PHE A 41 2.19 -22.34 2.46
C PHE A 41 3.29 -21.58 1.72
N GLY A 42 4.54 -22.03 1.83
CA GLY A 42 5.69 -21.41 1.16
C GLY A 42 5.52 -21.28 -0.36
N VAL A 43 5.00 -22.31 -1.03
CA VAL A 43 4.73 -22.31 -2.47
C VAL A 43 3.72 -21.24 -2.90
N ARG A 44 2.73 -20.91 -2.05
CA ARG A 44 1.76 -19.82 -2.29
C ARG A 44 2.27 -18.45 -1.85
N ALA A 45 3.01 -18.39 -0.75
CA ALA A 45 3.55 -17.14 -0.21
C ALA A 45 4.57 -16.50 -1.17
N VAL A 46 5.40 -17.30 -1.86
CA VAL A 46 6.39 -16.77 -2.82
C VAL A 46 5.75 -15.91 -3.93
N PRO A 47 4.76 -16.38 -4.72
CA PRO A 47 4.11 -15.55 -5.73
C PRO A 47 3.27 -14.41 -5.15
N HIS A 48 2.68 -14.57 -3.96
CA HIS A 48 1.98 -13.48 -3.25
C HIS A 48 2.91 -12.30 -2.97
N GLU A 49 4.04 -12.54 -2.29
CA GLU A 49 5.00 -11.49 -1.96
C GLU A 49 5.70 -10.92 -3.21
N LEU A 50 5.97 -11.76 -4.21
CA LEU A 50 6.49 -11.31 -5.51
C LEU A 50 5.51 -10.36 -6.22
N ALA A 51 4.20 -10.58 -6.11
CA ALA A 51 3.21 -9.68 -6.68
C ALA A 51 3.29 -8.27 -6.05
N HIS A 52 3.58 -8.15 -4.75
CA HIS A 52 3.82 -6.84 -4.12
C HIS A 52 5.11 -6.15 -4.62
N LEU A 53 6.16 -6.91 -4.96
CA LEU A 53 7.36 -6.34 -5.60
C LEU A 53 7.05 -5.82 -7.01
N VAL A 54 6.32 -6.62 -7.81
CA VAL A 54 5.92 -6.26 -9.18
C VAL A 54 4.95 -5.07 -9.19
N LEU A 55 4.01 -5.01 -8.25
CA LEU A 55 3.09 -3.88 -8.09
C LEU A 55 3.84 -2.60 -7.72
N TYR A 56 4.80 -2.67 -6.79
CA TYR A 56 5.62 -1.52 -6.44
C TYR A 56 6.39 -0.99 -7.66
N GLN A 57 7.03 -1.87 -8.44
CA GLN A 57 7.70 -1.49 -9.69
C GLN A 57 6.74 -0.90 -10.74
N LYS A 58 5.51 -1.43 -10.87
CA LYS A 58 4.48 -0.91 -11.78
C LYS A 58 4.02 0.49 -11.38
N LEU A 59 3.92 0.77 -10.08
CA LEU A 59 3.35 2.00 -9.52
C LEU A 59 4.39 3.12 -9.31
N GLY A 60 5.68 2.80 -9.27
CA GLY A 60 6.76 3.79 -9.17
C GLY A 60 6.81 4.49 -7.81
N ASP A 61 7.04 5.81 -7.81
CA ASP A 61 7.34 6.60 -6.60
C ASP A 61 6.23 6.56 -5.52
N LEU A 62 4.98 6.28 -5.90
CA LEU A 62 3.86 6.13 -4.94
C LEU A 62 3.84 4.74 -4.26
N GLY A 63 4.56 3.76 -4.82
CA GLY A 63 4.55 2.36 -4.37
C GLY A 63 3.14 1.74 -4.32
N THR A 64 2.99 0.69 -3.52
CA THR A 64 1.69 0.03 -3.30
C THR A 64 0.70 0.86 -2.51
N GLY A 65 1.14 1.93 -1.84
CA GLY A 65 0.27 2.89 -1.13
C GLY A 65 -0.66 3.70 -2.05
N ALA A 66 -0.41 3.67 -3.36
CA ALA A 66 -1.30 4.26 -4.36
C ALA A 66 -2.62 3.49 -4.54
N LEU A 67 -2.65 2.19 -4.19
CA LEU A 67 -3.82 1.33 -4.36
C LEU A 67 -4.71 1.35 -3.11
N PRO A 68 -6.03 1.15 -3.26
CA PRO A 68 -6.85 0.64 -2.18
C PRO A 68 -6.26 -0.67 -1.66
N HIS A 69 -6.17 -0.84 -0.34
CA HIS A 69 -5.48 -1.98 0.27
C HIS A 69 -6.03 -3.32 -0.24
N TRP A 70 -7.37 -3.46 -0.33
CA TRP A 70 -8.00 -4.65 -0.89
C TRP A 70 -7.50 -5.03 -2.30
N MET A 71 -7.09 -4.05 -3.13
CA MET A 71 -6.65 -4.28 -4.50
C MET A 71 -5.17 -4.71 -4.57
N ASN A 72 -4.35 -4.23 -3.64
CA ASN A 72 -2.97 -4.71 -3.46
C ASN A 72 -2.96 -6.17 -2.99
N GLU A 73 -3.67 -6.47 -1.90
CA GLU A 73 -3.80 -7.83 -1.36
C GLU A 73 -4.57 -8.75 -2.33
N GLY A 74 -5.56 -8.21 -3.06
CA GLY A 74 -6.40 -8.97 -4.00
C GLY A 74 -5.66 -9.45 -5.23
N LEU A 75 -4.73 -8.66 -5.76
CA LEU A 75 -3.90 -9.13 -6.86
C LEU A 75 -2.82 -10.11 -6.38
N ALA A 76 -2.28 -9.92 -5.18
CA ALA A 76 -1.31 -10.85 -4.60
C ALA A 76 -1.94 -12.24 -4.32
N THR A 77 -3.09 -12.27 -3.64
CA THR A 77 -3.88 -13.50 -3.42
C THR A 77 -4.34 -14.15 -4.72
N TYR A 78 -4.74 -13.37 -5.73
CA TYR A 78 -5.13 -13.91 -7.04
C TYR A 78 -4.02 -14.70 -7.75
N TYR A 79 -2.75 -14.39 -7.46
CA TYR A 79 -1.58 -15.09 -8.03
C TYR A 79 -0.94 -16.13 -7.10
N GLU A 80 -1.52 -16.44 -5.93
CA GLU A 80 -1.06 -17.53 -5.05
C GLU A 80 -1.05 -18.92 -5.73
N THR A 81 -1.87 -19.10 -6.77
CA THR A 81 -2.07 -20.38 -7.47
C THR A 81 -2.02 -20.20 -9.00
N VAL A 82 -1.60 -21.26 -9.71
CA VAL A 82 -1.53 -21.29 -11.17
C VAL A 82 -2.15 -22.60 -11.69
N PRO A 83 -3.27 -22.57 -12.43
CA PRO A 83 -4.09 -21.39 -12.74
C PRO A 83 -4.71 -20.75 -11.49
N ALA A 84 -5.03 -19.46 -11.61
CA ALA A 84 -5.63 -18.68 -10.52
C ALA A 84 -6.94 -19.34 -10.05
N THR A 85 -6.89 -19.84 -8.82
CA THR A 85 -7.95 -20.56 -8.12
C THR A 85 -7.91 -20.16 -6.64
N MET A 86 -9.07 -19.91 -6.04
CA MET A 86 -9.16 -19.49 -4.64
C MET A 86 -8.73 -20.64 -3.72
N ASP A 87 -7.83 -20.37 -2.79
CA ASP A 87 -7.43 -21.32 -1.75
C ASP A 87 -8.64 -21.76 -0.89
N GLU A 88 -8.63 -23.01 -0.44
CA GLU A 88 -9.74 -23.58 0.33
C GLU A 88 -10.01 -22.81 1.63
N ASP A 89 -9.01 -22.22 2.26
CA ASP A 89 -9.16 -21.48 3.51
C ASP A 89 -9.93 -20.17 3.27
N TYR A 90 -9.60 -19.46 2.18
CA TYR A 90 -10.35 -18.30 1.71
C TYR A 90 -11.78 -18.68 1.30
N ALA A 91 -11.96 -19.81 0.60
CA ALA A 91 -13.29 -20.29 0.20
C ALA A 91 -14.18 -20.63 1.42
N ARG A 92 -13.60 -21.24 2.48
CA ARG A 92 -14.30 -21.53 3.73
C ARG A 92 -14.67 -20.28 4.52
N ALA A 93 -13.90 -19.18 4.42
CA ALA A 93 -14.26 -17.89 5.01
C ALA A 93 -15.33 -17.15 4.19
N LEU A 94 -15.18 -17.08 2.86
CA LEU A 94 -16.05 -16.28 1.99
C LEU A 94 -17.45 -16.88 1.84
N LYS A 95 -17.58 -18.20 1.66
CA LYS A 95 -18.87 -18.86 1.42
C LYS A 95 -19.93 -18.56 2.50
N PRO A 96 -19.69 -18.74 3.82
CA PRO A 96 -20.68 -18.39 4.83
C PRO A 96 -20.91 -16.87 4.94
N ALA A 97 -19.91 -16.04 4.64
CA ALA A 97 -20.06 -14.59 4.64
C ALA A 97 -20.97 -14.10 3.50
N VAL A 98 -20.91 -14.73 2.31
CA VAL A 98 -21.88 -14.51 1.23
C VAL A 98 -23.27 -15.00 1.66
N GLN A 99 -23.39 -16.26 2.10
CA GLN A 99 -24.68 -16.87 2.43
C GLN A 99 -25.49 -16.13 3.52
N ASN A 100 -24.82 -15.44 4.44
CA ASN A 100 -25.46 -14.72 5.55
C ASN A 100 -25.44 -13.19 5.39
N ASP A 101 -25.02 -12.68 4.22
CA ASP A 101 -24.73 -11.27 3.93
C ASP A 101 -23.91 -10.56 5.03
N LYS A 102 -22.77 -11.18 5.38
CA LYS A 102 -21.78 -10.72 6.36
C LYS A 102 -20.46 -10.29 5.72
N LEU A 103 -20.48 -9.96 4.43
CA LEU A 103 -19.32 -9.39 3.74
C LEU A 103 -18.96 -8.01 4.33
N LEU A 104 -17.67 -7.81 4.56
CA LEU A 104 -17.07 -6.51 4.88
C LEU A 104 -17.40 -5.50 3.77
N PRO A 105 -17.86 -4.27 4.08
CA PRO A 105 -18.03 -3.22 3.07
C PRO A 105 -16.71 -2.91 2.38
N MET A 106 -16.72 -2.68 1.06
CA MET A 106 -15.51 -2.38 0.28
C MET A 106 -14.81 -1.15 0.87
N ARG A 107 -15.56 -0.09 1.20
CA ARG A 107 -15.06 1.11 1.90
C ARG A 107 -14.21 0.80 3.15
N THR A 108 -14.53 -0.26 3.89
CA THR A 108 -13.78 -0.65 5.10
C THR A 108 -12.41 -1.24 4.75
N ILE A 109 -12.34 -2.07 3.72
CA ILE A 109 -11.11 -2.78 3.29
C ILE A 109 -10.31 -2.04 2.20
N MET A 110 -10.77 -0.87 1.76
CA MET A 110 -9.93 0.09 1.03
C MET A 110 -8.83 0.67 1.93
N GLY A 111 -9.11 0.82 3.23
CA GLY A 111 -8.11 1.06 4.27
C GLY A 111 -7.55 -0.25 4.85
N ASN A 112 -6.92 -0.18 6.02
CA ASN A 112 -6.30 -1.34 6.66
C ASN A 112 -7.27 -2.49 6.94
N PHE A 113 -6.83 -3.73 6.72
CA PHE A 113 -7.60 -4.92 7.08
C PHE A 113 -7.79 -5.05 8.60
N PRO A 114 -8.91 -5.68 9.04
CA PRO A 114 -9.17 -6.02 10.44
C PRO A 114 -7.99 -6.70 11.14
N THR A 115 -7.88 -6.51 12.45
CA THR A 115 -6.83 -7.15 13.27
C THR A 115 -7.22 -8.53 13.78
N ALA A 116 -8.51 -8.84 13.90
CA ALA A 116 -9.00 -10.16 14.26
C ALA A 116 -8.78 -11.15 13.09
N SER A 117 -8.17 -12.31 13.37
CA SER A 117 -7.70 -13.25 12.34
C SER A 117 -8.79 -13.66 11.35
N ASP A 118 -9.95 -14.14 11.82
CA ASP A 118 -11.07 -14.57 10.96
C ASP A 118 -11.55 -13.44 10.01
N GLN A 119 -11.54 -12.20 10.49
CA GLN A 119 -11.95 -11.02 9.72
C GLN A 119 -10.86 -10.56 8.75
N ALA A 120 -9.58 -10.79 9.07
CA ALA A 120 -8.47 -10.60 8.14
C ALA A 120 -8.52 -11.64 7.01
N ILE A 121 -8.71 -12.92 7.33
CA ILE A 121 -8.86 -14.00 6.34
C ILE A 121 -10.07 -13.73 5.42
N LEU A 122 -11.19 -13.27 5.97
CA LEU A 122 -12.35 -12.84 5.16
C LEU A 122 -12.01 -11.64 4.26
N ALA A 123 -11.22 -10.67 4.73
CA ALA A 123 -10.77 -9.55 3.91
C ALA A 123 -9.91 -10.01 2.72
N TYR A 124 -8.96 -10.93 2.93
CA TYR A 124 -8.18 -11.56 1.84
C TYR A 124 -9.07 -12.32 0.85
N ALA A 125 -10.01 -13.13 1.35
CA ALA A 125 -10.92 -13.89 0.50
C ALA A 125 -11.86 -12.99 -0.34
N GLN A 126 -12.35 -11.89 0.24
CA GLN A 126 -13.09 -10.86 -0.48
C GLN A 126 -12.20 -10.14 -1.50
N SER A 127 -10.97 -9.82 -1.14
CA SER A 127 -9.98 -9.21 -2.02
C SER A 127 -9.71 -10.02 -3.27
N TYR A 128 -9.43 -11.32 -3.13
CA TYR A 128 -9.36 -12.26 -4.25
C TYR A 128 -10.63 -12.17 -5.10
N SER A 129 -11.81 -12.29 -4.45
CA SER A 129 -13.10 -12.34 -5.16
C SER A 129 -13.40 -11.07 -5.97
N MET A 130 -13.06 -9.89 -5.43
CA MET A 130 -13.22 -8.61 -6.15
C MET A 130 -12.23 -8.50 -7.32
N THR A 131 -10.97 -8.91 -7.13
CA THR A 131 -9.97 -8.92 -8.21
C THR A 131 -10.36 -9.89 -9.34
N ASP A 132 -10.76 -11.12 -8.99
CA ASP A 132 -11.27 -12.12 -9.92
C ASP A 132 -12.50 -11.61 -10.68
N PHE A 133 -13.48 -11.02 -9.99
CA PHE A 133 -14.65 -10.40 -10.60
C PHE A 133 -14.28 -9.33 -11.63
N ILE A 134 -13.36 -8.41 -11.30
CA ILE A 134 -12.93 -7.36 -12.23
C ILE A 134 -12.24 -7.99 -13.45
N ILE A 135 -11.37 -8.97 -13.24
CA ILE A 135 -10.65 -9.68 -14.32
C ILE A 135 -11.62 -10.45 -15.22
N ARG A 136 -12.61 -11.15 -14.67
CA ARG A 136 -13.64 -11.88 -15.44
C ARG A 136 -14.55 -10.96 -16.23
N LYS A 137 -15.00 -9.85 -15.63
CA LYS A 137 -16.03 -8.97 -16.20
C LYS A 137 -15.49 -7.89 -17.14
N TYR A 138 -14.38 -7.26 -16.78
CA TYR A 138 -13.78 -6.14 -17.54
C TYR A 138 -12.51 -6.55 -18.29
N GLY A 139 -11.93 -7.71 -17.97
CA GLY A 139 -10.73 -8.23 -18.60
C GLY A 139 -9.43 -7.72 -18.00
N ARG A 140 -8.35 -8.47 -18.21
CA ARG A 140 -6.99 -8.12 -17.73
C ARG A 140 -6.52 -6.76 -18.24
N THR A 141 -6.91 -6.35 -19.44
CA THR A 141 -6.57 -5.04 -20.01
C THR A 141 -7.12 -3.89 -19.17
N LYS A 142 -8.37 -3.96 -18.73
CA LYS A 142 -8.96 -2.94 -17.85
C LYS A 142 -8.39 -2.96 -16.44
N TYR A 143 -8.01 -4.13 -15.92
CA TYR A 143 -7.26 -4.20 -14.65
C TYR A 143 -5.87 -3.55 -14.78
N ALA A 144 -5.17 -3.75 -15.89
CA ALA A 144 -3.90 -3.09 -16.16
C ALA A 144 -4.05 -1.57 -16.30
N GLU A 145 -5.11 -1.11 -16.97
CA GLU A 145 -5.47 0.31 -17.09
C GLU A 145 -5.71 0.95 -15.71
N LEU A 146 -6.44 0.29 -14.79
CA LEU A 146 -6.55 0.75 -13.40
C LEU A 146 -5.16 0.95 -12.76
N LEU A 147 -4.27 -0.04 -12.86
CA LEU A 147 -2.92 0.03 -12.28
C LEU A 147 -2.06 1.14 -12.91
N ASP A 148 -2.32 1.55 -14.16
CA ASP A 148 -1.66 2.71 -14.76
C ASP A 148 -2.28 4.04 -14.32
N GLU A 149 -3.61 4.11 -14.15
CA GLU A 149 -4.28 5.32 -13.64
C GLU A 149 -3.97 5.60 -12.16
N PHE A 150 -3.77 4.55 -11.33
CA PHE A 150 -3.36 4.65 -9.92
C PHE A 150 -1.95 5.21 -9.70
N LYS A 151 -1.10 5.37 -10.73
CA LYS A 151 0.18 6.08 -10.60
C LYS A 151 0.02 7.58 -10.39
N ASN A 152 -1.19 8.10 -10.60
CA ASN A 152 -1.50 9.52 -10.48
C ASN A 152 -2.18 9.79 -9.14
N PRO A 153 -1.83 10.86 -8.41
CA PRO A 153 -2.41 11.19 -7.11
C PRO A 153 -3.84 11.74 -7.27
N ARG A 154 -4.81 10.83 -7.44
CA ARG A 154 -6.25 11.12 -7.57
C ARG A 154 -7.07 10.28 -6.60
N HIS A 155 -8.32 10.68 -6.37
CA HIS A 155 -9.23 9.89 -5.56
C HIS A 155 -9.61 8.59 -6.27
N TYR A 156 -9.76 7.52 -5.49
CA TYR A 156 -10.07 6.18 -5.99
C TYR A 156 -11.34 6.15 -6.85
N ASP A 157 -12.37 6.92 -6.47
CA ASP A 157 -13.61 7.03 -7.24
C ASP A 157 -13.44 7.65 -8.62
N ASP A 158 -12.52 8.62 -8.78
CA ASP A 158 -12.29 9.26 -10.08
C ASP A 158 -11.59 8.28 -11.03
N ILE A 159 -10.67 7.47 -10.49
CA ILE A 159 -9.98 6.40 -11.21
C ILE A 159 -10.95 5.28 -11.61
N PHE A 160 -11.77 4.80 -10.68
CA PHE A 160 -12.77 3.78 -11.00
C PHE A 160 -13.81 4.29 -12.02
N ARG A 161 -14.28 5.54 -11.90
CA ARG A 161 -15.22 6.13 -12.87
C ARG A 161 -14.58 6.26 -14.25
N GLN A 162 -13.33 6.69 -14.34
CA GLN A 162 -12.61 6.81 -15.61
C GLN A 162 -12.44 5.45 -16.30
N VAL A 163 -12.01 4.42 -15.57
CA VAL A 163 -11.61 3.13 -16.16
C VAL A 163 -12.79 2.16 -16.31
N LEU A 164 -13.64 2.04 -15.29
CA LEU A 164 -14.73 1.07 -15.22
C LEU A 164 -16.13 1.68 -15.43
N GLY A 165 -16.26 3.02 -15.41
CA GLY A 165 -17.56 3.71 -15.47
C GLY A 165 -18.35 3.72 -14.16
N LEU A 166 -17.76 3.29 -13.04
CA LEU A 166 -18.39 3.13 -11.72
C LEU A 166 -17.53 3.76 -10.63
N ASP A 167 -18.11 4.27 -9.55
CA ASP A 167 -17.36 4.51 -8.29
C ASP A 167 -17.29 3.24 -7.44
N HIS A 168 -16.54 3.26 -6.32
CA HIS A 168 -16.33 2.04 -5.52
C HIS A 168 -17.64 1.49 -4.92
N ASP A 169 -18.65 2.34 -4.64
CA ASP A 169 -19.94 1.89 -4.11
C ASP A 169 -20.73 1.12 -5.18
N ASN A 170 -20.73 1.62 -6.43
CA ASN A 170 -21.34 0.90 -7.55
C ASN A 170 -20.52 -0.33 -7.98
N LEU A 171 -19.19 -0.31 -7.82
CA LEU A 171 -18.33 -1.47 -8.01
C LEU A 171 -18.61 -2.57 -6.97
N GLU A 172 -18.78 -2.20 -5.68
CA GLU A 172 -19.20 -3.14 -4.64
C GLU A 172 -20.57 -3.74 -4.98
N ASN A 173 -21.52 -2.92 -5.45
CA ASN A 173 -22.87 -3.39 -5.79
C ASN A 173 -22.89 -4.33 -7.01
N GLU A 174 -22.12 -4.04 -8.06
CA GLU A 174 -22.00 -4.93 -9.23
C GLU A 174 -21.23 -6.22 -8.91
N TRP A 175 -20.28 -6.21 -7.96
CA TRP A 175 -19.63 -7.42 -7.42
C TRP A 175 -20.59 -8.24 -6.54
N ARG A 176 -21.33 -7.59 -5.63
CA ARG A 176 -22.36 -8.25 -4.80
C ARG A 176 -23.42 -8.94 -5.66
N LYS A 177 -23.80 -8.33 -6.79
CA LYS A 177 -24.71 -8.91 -7.79
C LYS A 177 -24.14 -10.15 -8.49
N ASP A 178 -22.85 -10.19 -8.79
CA ASP A 178 -22.15 -11.40 -9.30
C ASP A 178 -22.22 -12.55 -8.28
N LEU A 179 -22.21 -12.22 -6.98
CA LEU A 179 -22.40 -13.16 -5.87
C LEU A 179 -23.88 -13.46 -5.53
N GLY A 180 -24.85 -12.92 -6.27
CA GLY A 180 -26.28 -13.12 -6.04
C GLY A 180 -26.87 -12.35 -4.83
N LEU A 181 -26.15 -11.36 -4.31
CA LEU A 181 -26.56 -10.55 -3.16
C LEU A 181 -27.27 -9.26 -3.56
N GLN A 182 -28.06 -8.72 -2.63
CA GLN A 182 -28.71 -7.41 -2.80
C GLN A 182 -27.68 -6.27 -2.75
N PRO A 183 -27.92 -5.13 -3.43
CA PRO A 183 -27.07 -3.95 -3.30
C PRO A 183 -26.95 -3.49 -1.84
N ARG A 184 -25.76 -3.06 -1.43
CA ARG A 184 -25.57 -2.36 -0.16
C ARG A 184 -26.10 -0.93 -0.31
N ALA A 185 -26.78 -0.44 0.72
CA ALA A 185 -27.23 0.95 0.77
C ALA A 185 -26.03 1.89 0.64
N ILE A 186 -26.02 2.69 -0.43
CA ILE A 186 -25.02 3.73 -0.65
C ILE A 186 -25.24 4.80 0.42
N ALA A 187 -24.21 5.08 1.22
CA ALA A 187 -24.27 6.12 2.23
C ALA A 187 -24.30 7.50 1.54
N THR A 188 -25.51 8.00 1.27
CA THR A 188 -25.70 9.38 0.83
C THR A 188 -25.16 10.32 1.90
N ARG A 189 -23.97 10.88 1.65
CA ARG A 189 -23.41 11.92 2.50
C ARG A 189 -24.38 13.08 2.50
N SER A 190 -25.14 13.23 3.58
CA SER A 190 -25.99 14.38 3.78
C SER A 190 -25.12 15.63 3.61
N THR A 191 -25.46 16.45 2.61
CA THR A 191 -24.83 17.73 2.39
C THR A 191 -25.18 18.62 3.56
N ALA A 192 -24.32 18.62 4.57
CA ALA A 192 -24.39 19.58 5.66
C ALA A 192 -24.41 20.97 5.03
N LEU A 193 -25.55 21.67 5.14
CA LEU A 193 -25.65 23.07 4.76
C LEU A 193 -24.52 23.83 5.46
N PRO A 194 -23.78 24.69 4.74
CA PRO A 194 -22.70 25.45 5.34
C PRO A 194 -23.26 26.25 6.52
N THR A 195 -22.86 25.87 7.73
CA THR A 195 -23.22 26.62 8.93
C THR A 195 -22.49 27.94 8.86
N ALA A 196 -23.24 29.05 8.82
CA ALA A 196 -22.65 30.37 8.74
C ALA A 196 -21.74 30.60 9.95
N PHE A 197 -20.43 30.75 9.70
CA PHE A 197 -19.51 31.19 10.75
C PHE A 197 -19.87 32.62 11.14
N PRO A 198 -19.99 32.94 12.44
CA PRO A 198 -20.28 34.30 12.88
C PRO A 198 -19.07 35.20 12.57
N THR A 199 -19.22 36.07 11.57
CA THR A 199 -18.24 37.12 11.27
C THR A 199 -18.31 38.20 12.34
N PHE A 200 -17.42 38.12 13.34
CA PHE A 200 -17.27 39.19 14.33
C PHE A 200 -16.70 40.45 13.66
N SER A 201 -17.43 41.55 13.73
CA SER A 201 -16.96 42.86 13.26
C SER A 201 -15.77 43.34 14.10
N LEU A 202 -14.67 43.72 13.45
CA LEU A 202 -13.57 44.41 14.12
C LEU A 202 -14.09 45.75 14.68
N SER A 203 -14.03 45.91 15.99
CA SER A 203 -14.44 47.16 16.66
C SER A 203 -13.42 48.27 16.34
N SER A 204 -13.80 49.20 15.48
CA SER A 204 -13.05 50.43 15.25
C SER A 204 -13.21 51.36 16.45
N VAL A 205 -12.16 51.46 17.28
CA VAL A 205 -12.12 52.46 18.36
C VAL A 205 -12.01 53.85 17.72
N PRO A 206 -12.95 54.79 17.98
CA PRO A 206 -12.85 56.14 17.45
C PRO A 206 -11.75 56.92 18.17
N VAL A 207 -10.61 57.10 17.50
CA VAL A 207 -9.52 57.96 18.00
C VAL A 207 -9.99 59.41 17.94
N SER A 208 -10.35 59.96 19.10
CA SER A 208 -10.64 61.38 19.25
C SER A 208 -9.34 62.19 19.23
N PRO A 209 -9.26 63.33 18.52
CA PRO A 209 -8.03 64.10 18.37
C PRO A 209 -7.72 64.84 19.70
N THR A 210 -6.92 64.23 20.55
CA THR A 210 -6.44 64.88 21.78
C THR A 210 -5.22 65.75 21.47
N ARG A 211 -5.35 67.01 21.89
CA ARG A 211 -4.38 68.12 21.77
C ARG A 211 -2.93 67.73 22.10
N ALA A 212 -2.00 68.16 21.25
CA ALA A 212 -0.57 67.98 21.45
C ALA A 212 -0.02 68.72 22.69
N PRO A 213 0.89 68.09 23.46
CA PRO A 213 1.85 68.77 24.31
C PRO A 213 3.25 68.82 23.68
N THR A 214 4.03 69.81 24.11
CA THR A 214 5.32 70.23 23.55
C THR A 214 6.47 69.24 23.80
N THR A 215 7.47 69.28 22.91
CA THR A 215 8.71 68.50 22.87
C THR A 215 9.46 68.29 24.20
N SER A 216 9.96 67.06 24.39
CA SER A 216 11.26 66.81 25.01
C SER A 216 11.99 65.72 24.23
N VAL A 217 13.23 65.99 23.81
CA VAL A 217 14.07 65.04 23.06
C VAL A 217 14.96 64.30 24.05
N ALA A 218 14.63 63.04 24.32
CA ALA A 218 15.50 62.10 25.03
C ALA A 218 16.14 61.13 24.02
N GLN A 219 17.38 60.73 24.27
CA GLN A 219 18.24 60.11 23.26
C GLN A 219 17.91 58.64 22.95
N VAL A 220 18.32 58.21 21.76
CA VAL A 220 18.23 56.84 21.26
C VAL A 220 19.06 55.90 22.13
N ALA A 221 18.42 54.84 22.65
CA ALA A 221 19.09 53.62 23.09
C ALA A 221 18.77 52.50 22.08
N THR A 222 19.80 51.75 21.67
CA THR A 222 19.68 50.66 20.70
C THR A 222 18.94 49.45 21.28
N PRO A 223 18.16 48.71 20.47
CA PRO A 223 17.55 47.47 20.93
C PRO A 223 18.62 46.38 21.15
N VAL A 224 18.62 45.80 22.34
CA VAL A 224 19.42 44.63 22.69
C VAL A 224 18.84 43.41 21.96
N PRO A 225 19.65 42.56 21.28
CA PRO A 225 19.14 41.36 20.63
C PRO A 225 18.65 40.33 21.66
N PRO A 226 17.61 39.52 21.33
CA PRO A 226 17.14 38.47 22.22
C PRO A 226 18.24 37.43 22.46
N THR A 227 18.40 37.04 23.72
CA THR A 227 19.41 36.06 24.16
C THR A 227 19.21 34.72 23.46
N THR A 228 20.28 34.22 22.83
CA THR A 228 20.32 32.90 22.20
C THR A 228 20.02 31.81 23.22
N VAL A 229 18.92 31.05 23.01
CA VAL A 229 18.71 29.79 23.74
C VAL A 229 19.82 28.83 23.34
N ALA A 230 20.57 28.32 24.32
CA ALA A 230 21.69 27.43 24.08
C ALA A 230 21.24 26.18 23.31
N GLN A 231 21.81 25.96 22.12
CA GLN A 231 21.66 24.70 21.42
C GLN A 231 22.33 23.59 22.23
N VAL A 232 21.60 22.53 22.52
CA VAL A 232 22.18 21.29 23.04
C VAL A 232 23.10 20.73 21.96
N ALA A 233 24.40 20.62 22.26
CA ALA A 233 25.39 20.13 21.31
C ALA A 233 25.15 18.66 20.97
N THR A 234 24.80 18.37 19.71
CA THR A 234 24.84 17.02 19.16
C THR A 234 26.30 16.57 19.07
N PRO A 235 26.69 15.39 19.60
CA PRO A 235 28.05 14.88 19.39
C PRO A 235 28.29 14.59 17.91
N ALA A 236 29.48 14.95 17.42
CA ALA A 236 29.87 14.72 16.04
C ALA A 236 29.98 13.21 15.71
N PRO A 237 29.67 12.78 14.48
CA PRO A 237 29.89 11.40 14.08
C PRO A 237 31.39 11.09 14.08
N THR A 238 31.79 10.10 14.89
CA THR A 238 33.16 9.57 14.88
C THR A 238 33.48 9.00 13.50
N SER A 239 34.67 9.32 12.98
CA SER A 239 35.17 8.80 11.71
C SER A 239 35.23 7.28 11.71
N ALA A 240 34.71 6.66 10.63
CA ALA A 240 34.78 5.21 10.46
C ALA A 240 36.24 4.73 10.35
N PRO A 241 36.63 3.60 10.98
CA PRO A 241 37.95 3.03 10.80
C PRO A 241 38.17 2.58 9.35
N LYS A 242 39.31 2.96 8.78
CA LYS A 242 39.77 2.48 7.47
C LYS A 242 40.00 0.96 7.55
N PRO A 243 39.47 0.13 6.63
CA PRO A 243 39.67 -1.31 6.69
C PRO A 243 41.15 -1.66 6.47
N ALA A 244 41.77 -2.29 7.47
CA ALA A 244 43.10 -2.86 7.35
C ALA A 244 43.00 -4.17 6.54
N SER A 245 43.55 -4.18 5.33
CA SER A 245 43.58 -5.41 4.52
C SER A 245 44.67 -6.35 5.04
N ASN A 246 44.26 -7.38 5.79
CA ASN A 246 45.10 -8.52 6.16
C ASN A 246 44.29 -9.79 5.94
N ASN A 247 44.27 -10.32 4.71
CA ASN A 247 43.75 -11.65 4.42
C ASN A 247 44.76 -12.41 3.54
N PRO A 248 45.48 -13.41 4.07
CA PRO A 248 46.63 -14.02 3.40
C PRO A 248 46.21 -15.14 2.43
N LEU A 249 45.42 -14.82 1.39
CA LEU A 249 45.08 -15.75 0.30
C LEU A 249 45.17 -15.09 -1.09
N ALA A 250 46.06 -14.10 -1.24
CA ALA A 250 46.49 -13.61 -2.55
C ALA A 250 47.48 -14.59 -3.19
N GLY A 251 46.97 -15.73 -3.69
CA GLY A 251 47.79 -16.71 -4.39
C GLY A 251 47.21 -18.12 -4.45
N ILE A 252 46.31 -18.36 -5.41
CA ILE A 252 46.18 -19.62 -6.17
C ILE A 252 45.61 -19.27 -7.54
N CYS A 253 46.37 -19.55 -8.59
CA CYS A 253 45.88 -19.59 -9.96
C CYS A 253 45.29 -20.97 -10.26
N GLY A 254 44.20 -21.01 -11.04
CA GLY A 254 43.72 -22.21 -11.73
C GLY A 254 42.63 -22.99 -11.01
N GLY A 255 41.53 -23.27 -11.73
CA GLY A 255 40.44 -24.13 -11.24
C GLY A 255 39.09 -23.80 -11.84
N LEU A 256 38.74 -24.47 -12.94
CA LEU A 256 37.42 -24.45 -13.58
C LEU A 256 36.27 -24.80 -12.61
N THR A 257 35.21 -24.00 -12.62
CA THR A 257 33.75 -24.29 -12.45
C THR A 257 33.09 -22.95 -12.05
N GLY A 258 31.94 -22.51 -12.55
CA GLY A 258 30.88 -23.15 -13.32
C GLY A 258 29.60 -22.34 -13.12
N PHE A 259 29.59 -21.08 -13.55
CA PHE A 259 28.43 -20.19 -13.40
C PHE A 259 27.33 -20.54 -14.42
N ILE A 260 26.19 -21.04 -13.94
CA ILE A 260 24.95 -21.09 -14.75
C ILE A 260 24.21 -19.77 -14.58
N VAL A 261 24.43 -18.86 -15.53
CA VAL A 261 23.56 -17.69 -15.74
C VAL A 261 22.52 -18.10 -16.78
N LEU A 262 21.26 -18.27 -16.35
CA LEU A 262 20.13 -18.50 -17.25
C LEU A 262 19.35 -17.20 -17.47
N GLY A 263 19.92 -16.34 -18.30
CA GLY A 263 19.20 -15.23 -18.93
C GLY A 263 18.91 -15.58 -20.39
N LEU A 264 17.63 -15.61 -20.77
CA LEU A 264 17.21 -15.67 -22.17
C LEU A 264 16.21 -14.55 -22.47
N PHE A 265 16.70 -13.53 -23.16
CA PHE A 265 15.91 -12.51 -23.84
C PHE A 265 16.22 -12.59 -25.34
N GLY A 266 15.20 -12.49 -26.18
CA GLY A 266 15.27 -12.66 -27.65
C GLY A 266 14.12 -13.55 -28.13
N ALA A 267 12.92 -13.06 -28.48
CA ALA A 267 12.53 -11.97 -29.39
C ALA A 267 12.61 -12.35 -30.89
N MET A 268 11.57 -11.96 -31.63
CA MET A 268 11.35 -12.13 -33.09
C MET A 268 10.91 -13.55 -33.55
N ARG A 269 10.02 -13.71 -34.54
CA ARG A 269 9.18 -12.74 -35.28
C ARG A 269 7.96 -13.47 -35.88
N ALA A 270 6.97 -12.67 -36.30
CA ALA A 270 5.72 -13.08 -36.96
C ALA A 270 5.84 -14.21 -37.99
N TRP A 271 4.90 -15.16 -37.92
CA TRP A 271 4.41 -15.90 -39.09
C TRP A 271 2.93 -15.57 -39.26
N ASN A 272 2.64 -14.64 -40.17
CA ASN A 272 1.28 -14.25 -40.51
C ASN A 272 0.89 -14.93 -41.83
N TRP A 273 -0.36 -15.34 -41.94
CA TRP A 273 -1.12 -15.30 -43.19
C TRP A 273 -0.63 -16.16 -44.39
N LEU A 274 -1.20 -17.37 -44.53
CA LEU A 274 -1.57 -17.99 -45.82
C LEU A 274 -2.46 -19.22 -45.58
N HIS A 275 -3.42 -19.47 -46.50
CA HIS A 275 -4.49 -20.49 -46.53
C HIS A 275 -5.93 -20.04 -46.20
N LYS A 276 -6.33 -18.94 -46.83
CA LYS A 276 -7.55 -18.86 -47.69
C LYS A 276 -7.06 -18.39 -49.06
N THR A 277 -7.64 -18.72 -50.21
CA THR A 277 -8.82 -19.55 -50.56
C THR A 277 -8.38 -21.02 -50.83
N ASP A 278 -9.05 -21.95 -51.53
CA ASP A 278 -10.21 -21.95 -52.45
C ASP A 278 -10.96 -23.32 -52.43
N VAL A 279 -12.14 -23.35 -53.09
CA VAL A 279 -13.15 -24.45 -53.19
C VAL A 279 -14.02 -24.67 -51.94
#